data_AF-A0A6J8F2M8-F1
#
_entry.id   AF-A0A6J8F2M8-F1
#
_cell.length_a   1.000
_cell.length_b   1.000
_cell.length_c   1.000
_cell.angle_alpha   90.00
_cell.angle_beta   90.00
_cell.angle_gamma   90.00
#
_symmetry.space_group_name_H-M   'P 1'
#
loop_
_entity.id
_entity.type
_entity.pdbx_description
1 polymer ?
#
loop_
_entity_poly.entity_id
_entity_poly.type
_entity_poly.pdbx_seq_one_letter_code
_entity_poly.pdbx_strand_id
1 'polypeptide(L)'
;MRYGEKHQVEMHRLRTFMCDKCKEERHFRIKNAQDHKVINIKDGLCNEELDFTNIQCPDHISKSCCLFCKRCDSLVCPTCVSEVHINHVYDLIEIRNAYNIKIDRLKQGQSKIKMEKEKAIIRKKHLEQHKNAEIVKHRKIIQNILNHGNMLKRTIDKYIQKLKNEIDENLKTVLKSTDTDIHIVSKSMRHVYEKYNEVGNFLKTRDIAKFFSNIRKIENSMEVTAPKSQSLYNSTPIFYPGEINQSNVGVLQMPEELSVAFDIIQEYQTKLSAVSDLISYVDDSIWINSALDNCVVKAEPKGKQLNVLSTLNLAVYGMAISPSNNLLLSVGKSRLQQLSISTSKLSDTVYNVKPLASTIIHITSSNKVIVGGVNEKLGRRAVFVMNEKGDHETVYEYDQHNQPIFTYPRSITSISTGNIHVVDREPGQEGRVVVLAPGSDIINSYIGHPKINKHKSFKPNRIVTTQKDNVMVTEMNTNTIHILDSMGNLVSWYNTKDIGILHPVSLSFTQTGQIYIGCGAEEGHTAKEAKIYKVTTSGC
;
A
#
# COMPACT_ATOMS: atom_id res chain seq x y z
N MET A 1 70.78 37.63 -34.78
CA MET A 1 69.38 38.01 -35.06
C MET A 1 69.10 37.79 -36.52
N ARG A 2 67.96 37.12 -36.81
CA ARG A 2 67.16 37.20 -38.02
C ARG A 2 67.67 36.60 -39.36
N TYR A 3 66.76 35.78 -39.89
CA TYR A 3 66.51 35.35 -41.28
C TYR A 3 67.53 34.42 -41.97
N GLY A 4 67.18 33.13 -41.97
CA GLY A 4 67.60 32.16 -42.97
C GLY A 4 66.37 31.47 -43.54
N GLU A 5 65.99 31.83 -44.76
CA GLU A 5 65.00 31.11 -45.56
C GLU A 5 65.52 29.69 -45.88
N LYS A 6 64.74 28.66 -45.59
CA LYS A 6 64.79 27.39 -46.33
C LYS A 6 63.36 26.91 -46.56
N HIS A 7 62.91 27.07 -47.81
CA HIS A 7 61.72 26.43 -48.35
C HIS A 7 61.82 24.91 -48.12
N GLN A 8 60.96 24.34 -47.28
CA GLN A 8 60.67 22.91 -47.33
C GLN A 8 59.71 22.69 -48.49
N VAL A 9 60.28 22.13 -49.56
CA VAL A 9 59.55 21.70 -50.76
C VAL A 9 58.59 20.59 -50.35
N GLU A 10 57.28 20.85 -50.40
CA GLU A 10 56.27 19.79 -50.39
C GLU A 10 56.52 18.90 -51.62
N MET A 11 56.97 17.66 -51.39
CA MET A 11 57.03 16.63 -52.42
C MET A 11 55.60 16.26 -52.84
N HIS A 12 55.07 16.93 -53.86
CA HIS A 12 53.89 16.46 -54.59
C HIS A 12 54.20 15.09 -55.23
N ARG A 13 53.86 14.00 -54.55
CA ARG A 13 53.85 12.65 -55.14
C ARG A 13 52.69 12.57 -56.14
N LEU A 14 52.96 12.84 -57.41
CA LEU A 14 52.05 12.51 -58.52
C LEU A 14 51.88 10.98 -58.58
N ARG A 15 50.71 10.48 -58.14
CA ARG A 15 50.38 9.04 -58.10
C ARG A 15 49.62 8.61 -59.35
N THR A 16 50.31 8.56 -60.49
CA THR A 16 49.78 8.01 -61.75
C THR A 16 50.37 6.63 -62.02
N PHE A 17 49.51 5.63 -62.24
CA PHE A 17 49.94 4.30 -62.71
C PHE A 17 50.38 4.42 -64.18
N MET A 18 51.57 3.92 -64.50
CA MET A 18 52.16 4.03 -65.84
C MET A 18 52.64 2.66 -66.29
N CYS A 19 52.36 2.30 -67.56
CA CYS A 19 53.03 1.16 -68.18
C CYS A 19 54.50 1.51 -68.48
N ASP A 20 55.32 0.49 -68.74
CA ASP A 20 56.76 0.67 -68.99
C ASP A 20 57.04 1.69 -70.10
N LYS A 21 56.20 1.68 -71.14
CA LYS A 21 56.26 2.65 -72.24
C LYS A 21 55.96 4.09 -71.79
N CYS A 22 54.97 4.32 -70.93
CA CYS A 22 54.66 5.66 -70.42
C CYS A 22 55.68 6.16 -69.38
N LYS A 23 56.26 5.25 -68.60
CA LYS A 23 57.36 5.53 -67.67
C LYS A 23 58.58 6.07 -68.43
N GLU A 24 58.98 5.37 -69.49
CA GLU A 24 60.18 5.69 -70.27
C GLU A 24 59.97 6.82 -71.27
N GLU A 25 58.86 6.84 -72.01
CA GLU A 25 58.67 7.80 -73.10
C GLU A 25 58.09 9.14 -72.65
N ARG A 26 57.40 9.20 -71.50
CA ARG A 26 56.66 10.40 -71.09
C ARG A 26 57.00 10.91 -69.69
N HIS A 27 57.20 10.05 -68.69
CA HIS A 27 57.42 10.50 -67.31
C HIS A 27 58.83 11.07 -67.10
N PHE A 28 59.87 10.29 -67.43
CA PHE A 28 61.26 10.71 -67.22
C PHE A 28 61.75 11.77 -68.21
N ARG A 29 60.96 12.10 -69.24
CA ARG A 29 61.25 13.22 -70.17
C ARG A 29 60.78 14.58 -69.64
N ILE A 30 59.97 14.63 -68.58
CA ILE A 30 59.55 15.88 -67.95
C ILE A 30 60.64 16.30 -66.95
N LYS A 31 61.21 17.51 -67.13
CA LYS A 31 62.35 18.00 -66.32
C LYS A 31 62.14 17.93 -64.80
N ASN A 32 60.90 18.06 -64.33
CA ASN A 32 60.56 18.05 -62.91
C ASN A 32 60.20 16.67 -62.34
N ALA A 33 60.19 15.61 -63.16
CA ALA A 33 59.82 14.25 -62.77
C ALA A 33 61.00 13.26 -62.82
N GLN A 34 62.20 13.73 -63.17
CA GLN A 34 63.41 12.91 -63.24
C GLN A 34 63.84 12.36 -61.86
N ASP A 35 63.51 13.10 -60.80
CA ASP A 35 63.84 12.72 -59.42
C ASP A 35 62.77 11.85 -58.75
N HIS A 36 61.69 11.50 -59.47
CA HIS A 36 60.64 10.63 -58.95
C HIS A 36 61.12 9.18 -58.88
N LYS A 37 61.10 8.59 -57.67
CA LYS A 37 61.35 7.16 -57.47
C LYS A 37 60.15 6.33 -57.96
N VAL A 38 60.30 5.68 -59.11
CA VAL A 38 59.32 4.73 -59.66
C VAL A 38 59.56 3.34 -59.08
N ILE A 39 58.58 2.77 -58.39
CA ILE A 39 58.66 1.44 -57.75
C ILE A 39 57.75 0.47 -58.51
N ASN A 40 58.22 -0.76 -58.77
CA ASN A 40 57.38 -1.80 -59.37
C ASN A 40 56.35 -2.27 -58.34
N ILE A 41 55.10 -2.46 -58.77
CA ILE A 41 54.01 -2.96 -57.92
C ILE A 41 54.37 -4.31 -57.28
N LYS A 42 55.09 -5.18 -58.00
CA LYS A 42 55.55 -6.48 -57.47
C LYS A 42 56.57 -6.33 -56.35
N ASP A 43 57.48 -5.36 -56.44
CA ASP A 43 58.58 -5.18 -55.47
C ASP A 43 58.09 -4.51 -54.17
N GLY A 44 56.96 -3.80 -54.20
CA GLY A 44 56.32 -3.22 -53.02
C GLY A 44 55.42 -4.20 -52.25
N LEU A 45 55.10 -5.36 -52.82
CA LEU A 45 54.21 -6.37 -52.25
C LEU A 45 54.97 -7.49 -51.50
N CYS A 46 56.27 -7.62 -51.71
CA CYS A 46 57.10 -8.67 -51.10
C CYS A 46 57.77 -8.18 -49.81
N ASN A 47 57.00 -8.03 -48.73
CA ASN A 47 57.52 -8.04 -47.36
C ASN A 47 56.73 -9.08 -46.52
N GLU A 48 57.06 -10.34 -46.80
CA GLU A 48 57.10 -11.57 -45.99
C GLU A 48 56.05 -11.98 -44.92
N GLU A 49 54.93 -11.30 -44.67
CA GLU A 49 53.96 -11.83 -43.67
C GLU A 49 52.48 -11.85 -44.07
N LEU A 50 52.09 -11.24 -45.20
CA LEU A 50 50.71 -11.29 -45.69
C LEU A 50 50.73 -11.58 -47.19
N ASP A 51 50.38 -12.81 -47.56
CA ASP A 51 50.33 -13.25 -48.95
C ASP A 51 49.10 -12.67 -49.66
N PHE A 52 49.25 -11.49 -50.25
CA PHE A 52 48.21 -10.84 -51.05
C PHE A 52 48.20 -11.28 -52.52
N THR A 53 49.10 -12.20 -52.92
CA THR A 53 49.36 -12.47 -54.33
C THR A 53 48.25 -13.28 -55.03
N ASN A 54 47.28 -13.82 -54.27
CA ASN A 54 46.22 -14.71 -54.77
C ASN A 54 44.79 -14.16 -54.68
N ILE A 55 44.57 -12.90 -54.32
CA ILE A 55 43.22 -12.33 -54.23
C ILE A 55 42.74 -11.92 -55.61
N GLN A 56 41.86 -12.69 -56.24
CA GLN A 56 41.29 -12.38 -57.56
C GLN A 56 40.18 -11.33 -57.46
N CYS A 57 40.13 -10.45 -58.46
CA CYS A 57 39.08 -9.45 -58.57
C CYS A 57 37.76 -10.10 -59.02
N PRO A 58 36.64 -9.86 -58.31
CA PRO A 58 35.35 -10.42 -58.70
C PRO A 58 34.85 -9.85 -60.04
N ASP A 59 35.21 -8.61 -60.37
CA ASP A 59 34.72 -7.90 -61.55
C ASP A 59 35.66 -8.02 -62.77
N HIS A 60 36.94 -8.38 -62.55
CA HIS A 60 37.95 -8.45 -63.61
C HIS A 60 38.71 -9.78 -63.56
N ILE A 61 38.33 -10.70 -64.45
CA ILE A 61 38.91 -12.04 -64.58
C ILE A 61 40.43 -11.95 -64.80
N SER A 62 41.18 -12.79 -64.08
CA SER A 62 42.65 -12.87 -64.14
C SER A 62 43.40 -11.62 -63.66
N LYS A 63 42.73 -10.72 -62.92
CA LYS A 63 43.37 -9.57 -62.24
C LYS A 63 43.36 -9.78 -60.73
N SER A 64 44.48 -9.49 -60.07
CA SER A 64 44.57 -9.54 -58.61
C SER A 64 44.27 -8.19 -57.96
N CYS A 65 43.58 -8.22 -56.83
CA CYS A 65 43.32 -7.06 -55.98
C CYS A 65 44.51 -6.84 -55.05
N CYS A 66 45.34 -5.87 -55.39
CA CYS A 66 46.55 -5.53 -54.64
C CYS A 66 46.53 -4.13 -54.03
N LEU A 67 45.41 -3.41 -54.07
CA LEU A 67 45.26 -2.05 -53.55
C LEU A 67 44.08 -1.97 -52.57
N PHE A 68 44.17 -1.15 -51.51
CA PHE A 68 43.06 -0.89 -50.60
C PHE A 68 42.41 0.46 -50.87
N CYS A 69 41.11 0.47 -51.13
CA CYS A 69 40.32 1.68 -51.29
C CYS A 69 39.82 2.16 -49.91
N LYS A 70 40.36 3.25 -49.38
CA LYS A 70 39.94 3.81 -48.07
C LYS A 70 38.47 4.19 -48.00
N ARG A 71 37.90 4.68 -49.09
CA ARG A 71 36.50 5.13 -49.14
C ARG A 71 35.52 3.97 -49.17
N CYS A 72 35.88 2.88 -49.83
CA CYS A 72 35.03 1.69 -49.96
C CYS A 72 35.39 0.59 -48.96
N ASP A 73 36.47 0.77 -48.20
CA ASP A 73 36.96 -0.14 -47.17
C ASP A 73 37.23 -1.56 -47.71
N SER A 74 37.64 -1.66 -48.98
CA SER A 74 37.75 -2.91 -49.76
C SER A 74 39.06 -3.01 -50.54
N LEU A 75 39.46 -4.24 -50.88
CA LEU A 75 40.57 -4.49 -51.80
C LEU A 75 40.09 -4.39 -53.26
N VAL A 76 40.88 -3.73 -54.10
CA VAL A 76 40.55 -3.43 -55.50
C VAL A 76 41.73 -3.73 -56.42
N CYS A 77 41.46 -4.08 -57.67
CA CYS A 77 42.49 -4.27 -58.70
C CYS A 77 42.80 -2.96 -59.44
N PRO A 78 43.91 -2.88 -60.20
CA PRO A 78 44.26 -1.67 -60.97
C PRO A 78 43.18 -1.24 -61.98
N THR A 79 42.42 -2.20 -62.52
CA THR A 79 41.32 -1.91 -63.44
C THR A 79 40.15 -1.25 -62.72
N CYS A 80 39.74 -1.77 -61.55
CA CYS A 80 38.71 -1.13 -60.71
C CYS A 80 39.06 0.31 -60.34
N VAL A 81 40.34 0.60 -60.10
CA VAL A 81 40.82 1.96 -59.82
C VAL A 81 40.55 2.90 -60.98
N SER A 82 40.74 2.42 -62.20
CA SER A 82 40.64 3.21 -63.43
C SER A 82 39.21 3.33 -63.97
N GLU A 83 38.29 2.48 -63.50
CA GLU A 83 36.90 2.44 -63.99
C GLU A 83 35.90 2.94 -62.94
N VAL A 84 35.96 2.39 -61.72
CA VAL A 84 34.92 2.57 -60.71
C VAL A 84 35.39 3.48 -59.57
N HIS A 85 36.70 3.47 -59.27
CA HIS A 85 37.29 4.21 -58.14
C HIS A 85 38.19 5.38 -58.58
N ILE A 86 37.86 6.02 -59.70
CA ILE A 86 38.69 7.01 -60.44
C ILE A 86 39.19 8.19 -59.58
N ASN A 87 38.55 8.47 -58.43
CA ASN A 87 38.91 9.56 -57.53
C ASN A 87 39.05 9.13 -56.06
N HIS A 88 39.23 7.85 -55.79
CA HIS A 88 39.41 7.36 -54.42
C HIS A 88 40.90 7.33 -54.05
N VAL A 89 41.20 7.24 -52.75
CA VAL A 89 42.58 7.15 -52.25
C VAL A 89 42.96 5.70 -52.01
N TYR A 90 44.13 5.31 -52.50
CA TYR A 90 44.69 3.96 -52.42
C TYR A 90 46.20 4.00 -52.17
N ASP A 91 46.68 3.10 -51.30
CA ASP A 91 48.09 2.93 -50.96
C ASP A 91 48.37 1.46 -50.56
N LEU A 92 49.57 0.96 -50.88
CA LEU A 92 50.01 -0.40 -50.57
C LEU A 92 50.34 -0.56 -49.07
N ILE A 93 50.94 0.46 -48.46
CA ILE A 93 51.27 0.47 -47.02
C ILE A 93 49.98 0.47 -46.17
N GLU A 94 48.87 0.96 -46.73
CA GLU A 94 47.59 1.08 -46.05
C GLU A 94 46.84 -0.24 -45.90
N ILE A 95 47.12 -1.28 -46.69
CA ILE A 95 46.47 -2.59 -46.56
C ILE A 95 46.78 -3.22 -45.20
N ARG A 96 48.07 -3.28 -44.82
CA ARG A 96 48.49 -3.87 -43.55
C ARG A 96 47.97 -3.07 -42.36
N ASN A 97 48.00 -1.74 -42.46
CA ASN A 97 47.45 -0.86 -41.43
C ASN A 97 45.93 -1.02 -41.31
N ALA A 98 45.20 -1.09 -42.43
CA ALA A 98 43.75 -1.33 -42.43
C ALA A 98 43.39 -2.71 -41.88
N TYR A 99 44.14 -3.75 -42.23
CA TYR A 99 43.98 -5.10 -41.67
C TYR A 99 44.13 -5.10 -40.15
N ASN A 100 45.23 -4.54 -39.63
CA ASN A 100 45.47 -4.48 -38.19
C ASN A 100 44.39 -3.68 -37.46
N ILE A 101 43.98 -2.51 -37.99
CA ILE A 101 42.88 -1.71 -37.42
C ILE A 101 41.57 -2.49 -37.39
N LYS A 102 41.24 -3.23 -38.46
CA LYS A 102 40.02 -4.04 -38.52
C LYS A 102 40.06 -5.21 -37.53
N ILE A 103 41.19 -5.91 -37.44
CA ILE A 103 41.39 -7.00 -36.48
C ILE A 103 41.29 -6.48 -35.04
N ASP A 104 41.89 -5.33 -34.73
CA ASP A 104 41.79 -4.73 -33.40
C ASP A 104 40.36 -4.30 -33.07
N ARG A 105 39.61 -3.75 -34.04
CA ARG A 105 38.17 -3.48 -33.87
C ARG A 105 37.38 -4.76 -33.61
N LEU A 106 37.68 -5.86 -34.32
CA LEU A 106 37.03 -7.15 -34.11
C LEU A 106 37.35 -7.73 -32.73
N LYS A 107 38.60 -7.65 -32.27
CA LYS A 107 39.01 -8.05 -30.91
C LYS A 107 38.29 -7.22 -29.84
N GLN A 108 38.20 -5.90 -30.01
CA GLN A 108 37.44 -5.03 -29.13
C GLN A 108 35.94 -5.38 -29.12
N GLY A 109 35.36 -5.65 -30.30
CA GLY A 109 33.99 -6.11 -30.45
C GLY A 109 33.75 -7.44 -29.73
N GLN A 110 34.66 -8.41 -29.88
CA GLN A 110 34.60 -9.71 -29.23
C GLN A 110 34.61 -9.58 -27.70
N SER A 111 35.47 -8.72 -27.15
CA SER A 111 35.51 -8.42 -25.71
C SER A 111 34.20 -7.80 -25.21
N LYS A 112 33.59 -6.87 -25.96
CA LYS A 112 32.28 -6.29 -25.62
C LYS A 112 31.17 -7.35 -25.64
N ILE A 113 31.13 -8.19 -26.67
CA ILE A 113 30.15 -9.28 -26.78
C ILE A 113 30.31 -10.28 -25.64
N LYS A 114 31.55 -10.60 -25.23
CA LYS A 114 31.82 -11.46 -24.08
C LYS A 114 31.24 -10.88 -22.78
N MET A 115 31.43 -9.58 -22.54
CA MET A 115 30.87 -8.89 -21.38
C MET A 115 29.33 -8.93 -21.38
N GLU A 116 28.70 -8.65 -22.53
CA GLU A 116 27.22 -8.71 -22.64
C GLU A 116 26.67 -10.13 -22.45
N LYS A 117 27.39 -11.16 -22.94
CA LYS A 117 27.07 -12.56 -22.67
C LYS A 117 27.10 -12.87 -21.18
N GLU A 118 28.12 -12.42 -20.46
CA GLU A 118 28.23 -12.61 -19.00
C GLU A 118 27.10 -11.91 -18.24
N LYS A 119 26.75 -10.67 -18.63
CA LYS A 119 25.58 -9.95 -18.09
C LYS A 119 24.28 -10.72 -18.33
N ALA A 120 24.08 -11.28 -19.51
CA ALA A 120 22.89 -12.07 -19.84
C ALA A 120 22.78 -13.33 -18.97
N ILE A 121 23.89 -14.02 -18.70
CA ILE A 121 23.95 -15.18 -17.80
C ILE A 121 23.54 -14.79 -16.38
N ILE A 122 24.10 -13.69 -15.86
CA ILE A 122 23.76 -13.17 -14.52
C ILE A 122 22.28 -12.79 -14.45
N ARG A 123 21.77 -12.08 -15.46
CA ARG A 123 20.35 -11.71 -15.55
C ARG A 123 19.43 -12.93 -15.55
N LYS A 124 19.76 -13.97 -16.31
CA LYS A 124 19.02 -15.24 -16.31
C LYS A 124 18.98 -15.86 -14.92
N LYS A 125 20.12 -15.93 -14.21
CA LYS A 125 20.18 -16.47 -12.84
C LYS A 125 19.31 -15.66 -11.86
N HIS A 126 19.31 -14.33 -11.98
CA HIS A 126 18.41 -13.48 -11.17
C HIS A 126 16.94 -13.73 -11.47
N LEU A 127 16.57 -13.91 -12.74
CA LEU A 127 15.19 -14.25 -13.12
C LEU A 127 14.76 -15.61 -12.58
N GLU A 128 15.65 -16.61 -12.60
CA GLU A 128 15.40 -17.93 -12.01
C GLU A 128 15.22 -17.85 -10.48
N GLN A 129 16.05 -17.05 -9.80
CA GLN A 129 15.90 -16.79 -8.37
C GLN A 129 14.56 -16.10 -8.06
N HIS A 130 14.19 -15.09 -8.84
CA HIS A 130 12.90 -14.40 -8.70
C HIS A 130 11.73 -15.36 -8.90
N LYS A 131 11.76 -16.17 -9.96
CA LYS A 131 10.76 -17.22 -10.22
C LYS A 131 10.61 -18.16 -9.02
N ASN A 132 11.72 -18.65 -8.46
CA ASN A 132 11.69 -19.54 -7.31
C ASN A 132 11.15 -18.85 -6.05
N ALA A 133 11.49 -17.58 -5.83
CA ALA A 133 10.95 -16.80 -4.72
C ALA A 133 9.43 -16.63 -4.83
N GLU A 134 8.90 -16.38 -6.03
CA GLU A 134 7.45 -16.31 -6.27
C GLU A 134 6.77 -17.64 -6.01
N ILE A 135 7.34 -18.76 -6.45
CA ILE A 135 6.81 -20.11 -6.15
C ILE A 135 6.70 -20.33 -4.63
N VAL A 136 7.72 -19.93 -3.87
CA VAL A 136 7.70 -20.06 -2.39
C VAL A 136 6.61 -19.18 -1.77
N LYS A 137 6.43 -17.94 -2.25
CA LYS A 137 5.35 -17.05 -1.79
C LYS A 137 3.97 -17.65 -2.07
N HIS A 138 3.73 -18.15 -3.28
CA HIS A 138 2.46 -18.77 -3.66
C HIS A 138 2.15 -20.00 -2.80
N ARG A 139 3.14 -20.87 -2.56
CA ARG A 139 2.98 -22.01 -1.65
C ARG A 139 2.58 -21.59 -0.24
N LYS A 140 3.15 -20.49 0.27
CA LYS A 140 2.80 -19.98 1.60
C LYS A 140 1.35 -19.48 1.66
N ILE A 141 0.87 -18.81 0.62
CA ILE A 141 -0.54 -18.37 0.52
C ILE A 141 -1.46 -19.59 0.55
N ILE A 142 -1.17 -20.61 -0.27
CA ILE A 142 -1.94 -21.87 -0.27
C ILE A 142 -1.96 -22.49 1.13
N GLN A 143 -0.82 -22.55 1.82
CA GLN A 143 -0.75 -23.11 3.17
C GLN A 143 -1.61 -22.32 4.18
N ASN A 144 -1.67 -20.99 4.06
CA ASN A 144 -2.51 -20.16 4.91
C ASN A 144 -4.01 -20.44 4.67
N ILE A 145 -4.43 -20.59 3.41
CA ILE A 145 -5.81 -20.95 3.06
C ILE A 145 -6.17 -22.30 3.69
N LEU A 146 -5.29 -23.30 3.54
CA LEU A 146 -5.49 -24.63 4.12
C LEU A 146 -5.57 -24.59 5.65
N ASN A 147 -4.69 -23.83 6.30
CA ASN A 147 -4.68 -23.69 7.76
C ASN A 147 -5.97 -23.02 8.27
N HIS A 148 -6.43 -21.96 7.59
CA HIS A 148 -7.67 -21.27 7.95
C HIS A 148 -8.89 -22.17 7.75
N GLY A 149 -9.00 -22.85 6.60
CA GLY A 149 -10.08 -23.80 6.35
C GLY A 149 -10.14 -24.94 7.38
N ASN A 150 -8.98 -25.47 7.78
CA ASN A 150 -8.91 -26.48 8.84
C ASN A 150 -9.34 -25.93 10.21
N MET A 151 -9.04 -24.67 10.50
CA MET A 151 -9.46 -24.02 11.73
C MET A 151 -10.98 -23.80 11.76
N LEU A 152 -11.58 -23.31 10.66
CA LEU A 152 -13.03 -23.18 10.52
C LEU A 152 -13.74 -24.51 10.71
N LYS A 153 -13.25 -25.58 10.06
CA LYS A 153 -13.80 -26.92 10.21
C LYS A 153 -13.82 -27.37 11.67
N ARG A 154 -12.71 -27.20 12.41
CA ARG A 154 -12.63 -27.53 13.84
C ARG A 154 -13.61 -26.72 14.68
N THR A 155 -13.81 -25.45 14.36
CA THR A 155 -14.77 -24.58 15.07
C THR A 155 -16.20 -25.04 14.82
N ILE A 156 -16.55 -25.35 13.58
CA ILE A 156 -17.87 -25.90 13.21
C ILE A 156 -18.11 -27.22 13.92
N ASP A 157 -17.14 -28.14 13.90
CA ASP A 157 -17.24 -29.44 14.57
C ASP A 157 -17.48 -29.29 16.09
N LYS A 158 -16.78 -28.35 16.74
CA LYS A 158 -17.00 -28.04 18.16
C LYS A 158 -18.41 -27.52 18.42
N TYR A 159 -18.93 -26.65 17.56
CA TYR A 159 -20.28 -26.09 17.73
C TYR A 159 -21.36 -27.15 17.48
N ILE A 160 -21.18 -28.02 16.48
CA ILE A 160 -22.05 -29.19 16.26
C ILE A 160 -22.09 -30.07 17.53
N GLN A 161 -20.94 -30.33 18.15
CA GLN A 161 -20.90 -31.12 19.37
C GLN A 161 -21.63 -30.44 20.53
N LYS A 162 -21.52 -29.11 20.63
CA LYS A 162 -22.26 -28.33 21.64
C LYS A 162 -23.77 -28.49 21.47
N LEU A 163 -24.29 -28.31 20.24
CA LEU A 163 -25.72 -28.46 19.95
C LEU A 163 -26.23 -29.87 20.27
N LYS A 164 -25.44 -30.91 19.92
CA LYS A 164 -25.77 -32.30 20.29
C LYS A 164 -25.88 -32.47 21.81
N ASN A 165 -24.91 -31.97 22.56
CA ASN A 165 -24.92 -32.06 24.01
C ASN A 165 -26.12 -31.31 24.63
N GLU A 166 -26.51 -30.16 24.08
CA GLU A 166 -27.69 -29.41 24.54
C GLU A 166 -28.98 -30.22 24.32
N ILE A 167 -29.12 -30.91 23.18
CA ILE A 167 -30.26 -31.81 22.93
C ILE A 167 -30.25 -33.02 23.86
N ASP A 168 -29.08 -33.64 24.10
CA ASP A 168 -28.95 -34.79 24.99
C ASP A 168 -29.29 -34.45 26.44
N GLU A 169 -28.88 -33.28 26.94
CA GLU A 169 -29.24 -32.82 28.30
C GLU A 169 -30.73 -32.47 28.42
N ASN A 170 -31.32 -31.88 27.39
CA ASN A 170 -32.77 -31.66 27.32
C ASN A 170 -33.53 -33.00 27.40
N LEU A 171 -33.08 -34.01 26.64
CA LEU A 171 -33.68 -35.35 26.69
C LEU A 171 -33.57 -35.96 28.09
N LYS A 172 -32.40 -35.89 28.74
CA LYS A 172 -32.22 -36.38 30.12
C LYS A 172 -33.18 -35.71 31.10
N THR A 173 -33.42 -34.42 30.94
CA THR A 173 -34.32 -33.64 31.81
C THR A 173 -35.77 -34.07 31.61
N VAL A 174 -36.22 -34.22 30.36
CA VAL A 174 -37.55 -34.72 30.01
C VAL A 174 -37.78 -36.12 30.56
N LEU A 175 -36.81 -37.03 30.40
CA LEU A 175 -36.89 -38.40 30.92
C LEU A 175 -37.04 -38.41 32.45
N LYS A 176 -36.21 -37.66 33.18
CA LYS A 176 -36.30 -37.56 34.65
C LYS A 176 -37.65 -37.04 35.14
N SER A 177 -38.19 -36.02 34.47
CA SER A 177 -39.52 -35.48 34.79
C SER A 177 -40.60 -36.54 34.55
N THR A 178 -40.52 -37.23 33.41
CA THR A 178 -41.47 -38.27 33.03
C THR A 178 -41.43 -39.45 34.01
N ASP A 179 -40.24 -39.89 34.43
CA ASP A 179 -40.08 -40.95 35.44
C ASP A 179 -40.70 -40.55 36.79
N THR A 180 -40.56 -39.27 37.17
CA THR A 180 -41.16 -38.73 38.40
C THR A 180 -42.69 -38.75 38.31
N ASP A 181 -43.26 -38.33 37.18
CA ASP A 181 -44.70 -38.36 36.94
C ASP A 181 -45.23 -39.80 36.94
N ILE A 182 -44.53 -40.72 36.27
CA ILE A 182 -44.85 -42.16 36.30
C ILE A 182 -44.87 -42.67 37.74
N HIS A 183 -43.89 -42.28 38.56
CA HIS A 183 -43.83 -42.68 39.96
C HIS A 183 -45.03 -42.14 40.78
N ILE A 184 -45.38 -40.86 40.63
CA ILE A 184 -46.52 -40.22 41.31
C ILE A 184 -47.84 -40.90 40.92
N VAL A 185 -48.05 -41.11 39.62
CA VAL A 185 -49.25 -41.78 39.10
C VAL A 185 -49.31 -43.22 39.62
N SER A 186 -48.20 -43.96 39.60
CA SER A 186 -48.12 -45.33 40.11
C SER A 186 -48.45 -45.41 41.61
N LYS A 187 -47.96 -44.46 42.42
CA LYS A 187 -48.26 -44.40 43.85
C LYS A 187 -49.74 -44.12 44.10
N SER A 188 -50.32 -43.19 43.37
CA SER A 188 -51.74 -42.83 43.47
C SER A 188 -52.63 -44.00 43.02
N MET A 189 -52.27 -44.68 41.94
CA MET A 189 -52.98 -45.86 41.43
C MET A 189 -53.03 -47.00 42.47
N ARG A 190 -51.94 -47.22 43.21
CA ARG A 190 -51.93 -48.20 44.32
C ARG A 190 -52.96 -47.86 45.40
N HIS A 191 -53.04 -46.59 45.79
CA HIS A 191 -54.01 -46.13 46.80
C HIS A 191 -55.46 -46.33 46.35
N VAL A 192 -55.76 -46.01 45.08
CA VAL A 192 -57.07 -46.26 44.47
C VAL A 192 -57.40 -47.75 44.49
N TYR A 193 -56.44 -48.62 44.14
CA TYR A 193 -56.63 -50.06 44.11
C TYR A 193 -56.87 -50.66 45.51
N GLU A 194 -56.14 -50.18 46.52
CA GLU A 194 -56.36 -50.56 47.93
C GLU A 194 -57.79 -50.21 48.39
N LYS A 195 -58.25 -48.99 48.11
CA LYS A 195 -59.60 -48.53 48.44
C LYS A 195 -60.68 -49.34 47.71
N TYR A 196 -60.48 -49.63 46.43
CA TYR A 196 -61.38 -50.49 45.65
C TYR A 196 -61.54 -51.88 46.30
N ASN A 197 -60.44 -52.51 46.72
CA ASN A 197 -60.47 -53.81 47.37
C ASN A 197 -61.08 -53.77 48.78
N GLU A 198 -60.82 -52.70 49.54
CA GLU A 198 -61.43 -52.47 50.86
C GLU A 198 -62.97 -52.44 50.76
N VAL A 199 -63.51 -51.66 49.82
CA VAL A 199 -64.95 -51.61 49.53
C VAL A 199 -65.45 -52.97 49.05
N GLY A 200 -64.75 -53.62 48.11
CA GLY A 200 -65.12 -54.94 47.59
C GLY A 200 -65.17 -56.03 48.66
N ASN A 201 -64.29 -55.99 49.66
CA ASN A 201 -64.30 -56.92 50.79
C ASN A 201 -65.45 -56.59 51.77
N PHE A 202 -65.69 -55.31 52.05
CA PHE A 202 -66.80 -54.89 52.90
C PHE A 202 -68.15 -55.33 52.35
N LEU A 203 -68.36 -55.24 51.02
CA LEU A 203 -69.58 -55.70 50.34
C LEU A 203 -69.88 -57.20 50.51
N LYS A 204 -68.88 -58.02 50.87
CA LYS A 204 -69.07 -59.47 51.13
C LYS A 204 -69.53 -59.76 52.56
N THR A 205 -69.59 -58.77 53.44
CA THR A 205 -69.96 -58.93 54.85
C THR A 205 -71.43 -59.33 54.98
N ARG A 206 -71.73 -60.40 55.74
CA ARG A 206 -73.10 -60.86 56.02
C ARG A 206 -73.59 -60.54 57.44
N ASP A 207 -72.75 -59.92 58.26
CA ASP A 207 -73.05 -59.50 59.63
C ASP A 207 -73.64 -58.08 59.63
N ILE A 208 -74.96 -57.99 59.87
CA ILE A 208 -75.74 -56.76 59.80
C ILE A 208 -75.27 -55.73 60.86
N ALA A 209 -74.86 -56.18 62.05
CA ALA A 209 -74.41 -55.28 63.12
C ALA A 209 -73.03 -54.68 62.81
N LYS A 210 -72.11 -55.47 62.24
CA LYS A 210 -70.81 -54.97 61.76
C LYS A 210 -70.93 -54.07 60.53
N PHE A 211 -71.94 -54.29 59.70
CA PHE A 211 -72.22 -53.45 58.53
C PHE A 211 -72.60 -52.03 58.96
N PHE A 212 -73.67 -51.87 59.76
CA PHE A 212 -74.15 -50.55 60.16
C PHE A 212 -73.19 -49.79 61.08
N SER A 213 -72.34 -50.48 61.86
CA SER A 213 -71.31 -49.81 62.67
C SER A 213 -70.14 -49.23 61.85
N ASN A 214 -69.91 -49.73 60.63
CA ASN A 214 -68.76 -49.32 59.79
C ASN A 214 -69.15 -48.64 58.47
N ILE A 215 -70.41 -48.71 58.02
CA ILE A 215 -70.86 -48.16 56.73
C ILE A 215 -70.48 -46.69 56.53
N ARG A 216 -70.69 -45.83 57.55
CA ARG A 216 -70.33 -44.41 57.49
C ARG A 216 -68.84 -44.17 57.25
N LYS A 217 -67.97 -45.03 57.80
CA LYS A 217 -66.51 -44.92 57.61
C LYS A 217 -66.12 -45.27 56.17
N ILE A 218 -66.78 -46.27 55.59
CA ILE A 218 -66.55 -46.70 54.21
C ILE A 218 -67.09 -45.65 53.24
N GLU A 219 -68.33 -45.16 53.45
CA GLU A 219 -68.94 -44.10 52.63
C GLU A 219 -68.07 -42.84 52.57
N ASN A 220 -67.54 -42.40 53.72
CA ASN A 220 -66.61 -41.28 53.79
C ASN A 220 -65.27 -41.51 53.08
N SER A 221 -64.96 -42.75 52.69
CA SER A 221 -63.73 -43.12 52.00
C SER A 221 -63.92 -43.43 50.50
N MET A 222 -65.16 -43.31 50.00
CA MET A 222 -65.50 -43.57 48.59
C MET A 222 -65.18 -42.41 47.64
N GLU A 223 -64.97 -41.20 48.16
CA GLU A 223 -64.53 -40.06 47.35
C GLU A 223 -63.04 -40.18 47.02
N VAL A 224 -62.73 -40.81 45.88
CA VAL A 224 -61.37 -40.90 45.36
C VAL A 224 -61.33 -40.33 43.94
N THR A 225 -60.53 -39.30 43.73
CA THR A 225 -60.31 -38.71 42.40
C THR A 225 -59.22 -39.46 41.62
N ALA A 226 -59.42 -39.64 40.32
CA ALA A 226 -58.41 -40.17 39.42
C ALA A 226 -57.12 -39.31 39.46
N PRO A 227 -55.92 -39.92 39.39
CA PRO A 227 -54.67 -39.16 39.38
C PRO A 227 -54.61 -38.28 38.13
N LYS A 228 -54.44 -36.98 38.34
CA LYS A 228 -54.14 -36.03 37.27
C LYS A 228 -52.64 -35.72 37.33
N SER A 229 -51.91 -36.00 36.26
CA SER A 229 -50.58 -35.43 36.07
C SER A 229 -50.72 -34.06 35.41
N GLN A 230 -49.84 -33.12 35.78
CA GLN A 230 -49.79 -31.79 35.21
C GLN A 230 -48.55 -31.72 34.32
N SER A 231 -48.63 -32.35 33.15
CA SER A 231 -47.52 -32.35 32.21
C SER A 231 -47.35 -30.97 31.57
N LEU A 232 -46.22 -30.32 31.83
CA LEU A 232 -45.66 -29.28 30.96
C LEU A 232 -44.82 -30.01 29.90
N TYR A 233 -45.43 -30.39 28.78
CA TYR A 233 -44.69 -30.93 27.65
C TYR A 233 -43.83 -29.81 27.06
N ASN A 234 -42.56 -29.75 27.46
CA ASN A 234 -41.58 -28.92 26.78
C ASN A 234 -41.47 -29.41 25.34
N SER A 235 -41.78 -28.54 24.38
CA SER A 235 -41.74 -28.85 22.96
C SER A 235 -40.32 -29.25 22.53
N THR A 236 -40.19 -30.35 21.79
CA THR A 236 -38.93 -30.78 21.18
C THR A 236 -38.32 -29.63 20.37
N PRO A 237 -37.03 -29.28 20.57
CA PRO A 237 -36.38 -28.22 19.80
C PRO A 237 -36.38 -28.54 18.30
N ILE A 238 -36.64 -27.52 17.47
CA ILE A 238 -36.56 -27.61 16.02
C ILE A 238 -35.23 -27.00 15.57
N PHE A 239 -34.46 -27.73 14.76
CA PHE A 239 -33.20 -27.24 14.20
C PHE A 239 -33.44 -26.59 12.83
N TYR A 240 -32.99 -25.35 12.68
CA TYR A 240 -32.97 -24.63 11.41
C TYR A 240 -31.52 -24.49 10.94
N PRO A 241 -31.14 -25.04 9.77
CA PRO A 241 -29.78 -24.92 9.27
C PRO A 241 -29.46 -23.46 8.89
N GLY A 242 -28.27 -22.98 9.28
CA GLY A 242 -27.75 -21.69 8.83
C GLY A 242 -27.01 -21.78 7.49
N GLU A 243 -26.83 -20.65 6.82
CA GLU A 243 -26.08 -20.55 5.56
C GLU A 243 -24.60 -20.25 5.81
N ILE A 244 -23.72 -20.87 5.00
CA ILE A 244 -22.27 -20.57 4.99
C ILE A 244 -21.96 -19.82 3.69
N ASN A 245 -21.44 -18.60 3.82
CA ASN A 245 -21.07 -17.75 2.70
C ASN A 245 -19.59 -17.86 2.36
N GLN A 246 -19.22 -17.61 1.10
CA GLN A 246 -17.82 -17.63 0.64
C GLN A 246 -16.93 -16.65 1.42
N SER A 247 -17.49 -15.52 1.86
CA SER A 247 -16.80 -14.56 2.72
C SER A 247 -16.36 -15.16 4.07
N ASN A 248 -17.02 -16.20 4.57
CA ASN A 248 -16.63 -16.89 5.80
C ASN A 248 -15.35 -17.74 5.61
N VAL A 249 -15.00 -18.11 4.38
CA VAL A 249 -13.76 -18.85 4.05
C VAL A 249 -12.59 -17.89 3.80
N GLY A 250 -12.91 -16.67 3.35
CA GLY A 250 -11.95 -15.63 3.01
C GLY A 250 -11.90 -15.34 1.50
N VAL A 251 -11.34 -14.20 1.14
CA VAL A 251 -11.21 -13.72 -0.24
C VAL A 251 -9.74 -13.62 -0.61
N LEU A 252 -9.38 -14.10 -1.80
CA LEU A 252 -8.06 -13.84 -2.36
C LEU A 252 -8.03 -12.43 -2.92
N GLN A 253 -7.51 -11.51 -2.12
CA GLN A 253 -7.18 -10.17 -2.59
C GLN A 253 -5.82 -10.25 -3.28
N MET A 254 -5.81 -10.10 -4.61
CA MET A 254 -4.55 -9.77 -5.28
C MET A 254 -4.12 -8.40 -4.76
N PRO A 255 -2.84 -8.17 -4.44
CA PRO A 255 -2.35 -6.80 -4.50
C PRO A 255 -2.62 -6.37 -5.93
N GLU A 256 -3.64 -5.55 -6.16
CA GLU A 256 -3.59 -4.68 -7.31
C GLU A 256 -2.23 -4.02 -7.20
N GLU A 257 -1.38 -4.20 -8.21
CA GLU A 257 -0.27 -3.26 -8.46
C GLU A 257 -0.90 -1.91 -8.85
N LEU A 258 -1.73 -1.34 -7.98
CA LEU A 258 -1.92 0.08 -7.88
C LEU A 258 -0.69 0.56 -7.13
N SER A 259 0.44 0.63 -7.85
CA SER A 259 1.37 1.70 -7.59
C SER A 259 0.57 2.98 -7.83
N VAL A 260 -0.03 3.50 -6.77
CA VAL A 260 -0.50 4.89 -6.77
C VAL A 260 0.76 5.70 -7.02
N ALA A 261 0.97 6.08 -8.27
CA ALA A 261 2.11 6.91 -8.63
C ALA A 261 1.74 8.31 -8.15
N PHE A 262 2.46 8.79 -7.15
CA PHE A 262 2.44 10.20 -6.83
C PHE A 262 3.43 10.88 -7.76
N ASP A 263 2.96 11.83 -8.55
CA ASP A 263 3.82 12.71 -9.32
C ASP A 263 3.82 14.08 -8.68
N ILE A 264 5.01 14.65 -8.45
CA ILE A 264 5.14 16.01 -7.93
C ILE A 264 4.74 16.97 -9.03
N ILE A 265 3.66 17.71 -8.78
CA ILE A 265 3.25 18.85 -9.61
C ILE A 265 4.12 20.06 -9.26
N GLN A 266 4.25 20.36 -7.97
CA GLN A 266 4.95 21.55 -7.50
C GLN A 266 5.49 21.38 -6.07
N GLU A 267 6.70 21.86 -5.83
CA GLU A 267 7.28 22.04 -4.50
C GLU A 267 7.12 23.50 -4.06
N TYR A 268 6.74 23.70 -2.81
CA TYR A 268 6.67 25.00 -2.16
C TYR A 268 7.53 25.02 -0.90
N GLN A 269 8.46 25.97 -0.85
CA GLN A 269 9.21 26.25 0.37
C GLN A 269 8.41 27.16 1.30
N THR A 270 8.45 26.85 2.59
CA THR A 270 7.86 27.69 3.63
C THR A 270 8.95 28.32 4.49
N LYS A 271 8.59 29.38 5.22
CA LYS A 271 9.43 29.96 6.28
C LYS A 271 9.08 29.39 7.66
N LEU A 272 8.44 28.21 7.69
CA LEU A 272 7.97 27.55 8.90
C LEU A 272 8.96 26.45 9.29
N SER A 273 9.05 26.20 10.58
CA SER A 273 9.90 25.16 11.16
C SER A 273 9.32 23.76 10.90
N ALA A 274 7.99 23.62 10.81
CA ALA A 274 7.32 22.35 10.49
C ALA A 274 5.91 22.58 9.95
N VAL A 275 5.42 21.67 9.10
CA VAL A 275 4.02 21.61 8.67
C VAL A 275 3.30 20.48 9.42
N SER A 276 2.77 20.82 10.60
CA SER A 276 2.16 19.84 11.53
C SER A 276 0.78 19.37 11.08
N ASP A 277 0.00 20.28 10.48
CA ASP A 277 -1.29 19.98 9.87
C ASP A 277 -1.53 20.92 8.69
N LEU A 278 -2.32 20.48 7.71
CA LEU A 278 -2.67 21.29 6.56
C LEU A 278 -4.09 20.96 6.08
N ILE A 279 -4.80 21.98 5.60
CA ILE A 279 -6.14 21.85 5.04
C ILE A 279 -6.25 22.70 3.78
N SER A 280 -6.63 22.08 2.67
CA SER A 280 -6.99 22.78 1.44
C SER A 280 -8.40 23.35 1.56
N TYR A 281 -8.59 24.57 1.10
CA TYR A 281 -9.85 25.29 1.12
C TYR A 281 -10.46 25.39 -0.29
N VAL A 282 -11.71 25.85 -0.37
CA VAL A 282 -12.51 25.86 -1.62
C VAL A 282 -11.89 26.70 -2.74
N ASP A 283 -11.12 27.72 -2.39
CA ASP A 283 -10.46 28.67 -3.30
C ASP A 283 -9.03 28.23 -3.68
N ASP A 284 -8.68 26.95 -3.47
CA ASP A 284 -7.32 26.38 -3.57
C ASP A 284 -6.29 27.02 -2.61
N SER A 285 -6.71 27.88 -1.69
CA SER A 285 -5.86 28.32 -0.58
C SER A 285 -5.64 27.18 0.42
N ILE A 286 -4.54 27.27 1.15
CA ILE A 286 -4.09 26.25 2.10
C ILE A 286 -3.96 26.90 3.46
N TRP A 287 -4.59 26.29 4.46
CA TRP A 287 -4.38 26.60 5.86
C TRP A 287 -3.33 25.65 6.42
N ILE A 288 -2.31 26.22 7.05
CA ILE A 288 -1.14 25.50 7.55
C ILE A 288 -1.05 25.74 9.05
N ASN A 289 -1.02 24.67 9.84
CA ASN A 289 -0.68 24.73 11.26
C ASN A 289 0.81 24.37 11.43
N SER A 290 1.57 25.28 12.05
CA SER A 290 2.91 24.98 12.51
C SER A 290 2.94 24.98 14.04
N ALA A 291 2.95 23.77 14.61
CA ALA A 291 2.97 23.61 16.06
C ALA A 291 4.28 24.11 16.69
N LEU A 292 5.40 24.01 15.97
CA LEU A 292 6.70 24.50 16.46
C LEU A 292 6.80 26.03 16.47
N ASP A 293 6.16 26.70 15.50
CA ASP A 293 6.13 28.16 15.42
C ASP A 293 4.93 28.77 16.17
N ASN A 294 4.04 27.94 16.75
CA ASN A 294 2.78 28.35 17.39
C ASN A 294 1.94 29.30 16.50
N CYS A 295 1.82 28.96 15.22
CA CYS A 295 1.06 29.79 14.29
C CYS A 295 0.21 28.99 13.30
N VAL A 296 -0.88 29.64 12.87
CA VAL A 296 -1.72 29.21 11.76
C VAL A 296 -1.56 30.20 10.62
N VAL A 297 -1.26 29.70 9.43
CA VAL A 297 -0.98 30.49 8.23
C VAL A 297 -2.00 30.19 7.14
N LYS A 298 -2.60 31.22 6.55
CA LYS A 298 -3.32 31.11 5.28
C LYS A 298 -2.35 31.45 4.14
N ALA A 299 -2.21 30.57 3.17
CA ALA A 299 -1.37 30.80 2.00
C ALA A 299 -2.09 30.39 0.72
N GLU A 300 -1.72 31.01 -0.39
CA GLU A 300 -2.21 30.67 -1.72
C GLU A 300 -1.05 30.22 -2.63
N PRO A 301 -1.22 29.13 -3.39
CA PRO A 301 -0.28 28.76 -4.43
C PRO A 301 -0.21 29.84 -5.54
N LYS A 302 0.96 30.44 -5.76
CA LYS A 302 1.19 31.41 -6.85
C LYS A 302 2.43 31.03 -7.66
N GLY A 303 2.21 30.33 -8.77
CA GLY A 303 3.30 29.75 -9.57
C GLY A 303 4.12 28.76 -8.73
N LYS A 304 5.43 29.03 -8.60
CA LYS A 304 6.36 28.17 -7.84
C LYS A 304 6.50 28.53 -6.36
N GLN A 305 5.72 29.49 -5.84
CA GLN A 305 5.83 29.97 -4.47
C GLN A 305 4.47 29.95 -3.75
N LEU A 306 4.51 29.94 -2.42
CA LEU A 306 3.34 30.17 -1.57
C LEU A 306 3.27 31.66 -1.21
N ASN A 307 2.18 32.32 -1.61
CA ASN A 307 1.88 33.67 -1.19
C ASN A 307 1.19 33.62 0.18
N VAL A 308 1.86 34.08 1.23
CA VAL A 308 1.28 34.13 2.58
C VAL A 308 0.31 35.30 2.67
N LEU A 309 -0.96 35.01 2.96
CA LEU A 309 -2.01 36.01 3.09
C LEU A 309 -2.16 36.53 4.52
N SER A 310 -2.06 35.63 5.50
CA SER A 310 -2.21 35.98 6.91
C SER A 310 -1.50 34.97 7.81
N THR A 311 -0.94 35.46 8.91
CA THR A 311 -0.33 34.63 9.96
C THR A 311 -0.98 34.97 11.30
N LEU A 312 -1.47 33.96 12.00
CA LEU A 312 -2.10 34.07 13.31
C LEU A 312 -1.22 33.37 14.33
N ASN A 313 -0.75 34.09 15.35
CA ASN A 313 0.06 33.54 16.44
C ASN A 313 -0.83 32.81 17.46
N LEU A 314 -1.32 31.63 17.06
CA LEU A 314 -2.22 30.80 17.83
C LEU A 314 -1.65 29.38 17.94
N ALA A 315 -1.50 28.89 19.16
CA ALA A 315 -1.20 27.48 19.41
C ALA A 315 -2.48 26.64 19.20
N VAL A 316 -2.51 25.92 18.08
CA VAL A 316 -3.65 25.10 17.65
C VAL A 316 -3.27 23.62 17.65
N TYR A 317 -4.16 22.80 18.19
CA TYR A 317 -3.96 21.34 18.26
C TYR A 317 -4.63 20.59 17.10
N GLY A 318 -5.74 21.11 16.59
CA GLY A 318 -6.47 20.53 15.47
C GLY A 318 -7.22 21.60 14.69
N MET A 319 -7.36 21.37 13.38
CA MET A 319 -8.08 22.23 12.45
C MET A 319 -9.12 21.41 11.69
N ALA A 320 -10.26 22.02 11.38
CA ALA A 320 -11.25 21.48 10.44
C ALA A 320 -12.03 22.63 9.77
N ILE A 321 -12.58 22.40 8.58
CA ILE A 321 -13.51 23.36 7.96
C ILE A 321 -14.91 23.07 8.49
N SER A 322 -15.55 24.06 9.12
CA SER A 322 -16.91 23.95 9.61
C SER A 322 -17.94 24.02 8.48
N PRO A 323 -19.19 23.55 8.70
CA PRO A 323 -20.27 23.63 7.70
C PRO A 323 -20.55 25.06 7.21
N SER A 324 -20.28 26.06 8.05
CA SER A 324 -20.38 27.48 7.69
C SER A 324 -19.19 28.00 6.85
N ASN A 325 -18.35 27.11 6.33
CA ASN A 325 -17.14 27.43 5.58
C ASN A 325 -16.14 28.29 6.37
N ASN A 326 -16.11 28.17 7.68
CA ASN A 326 -15.11 28.82 8.55
C ASN A 326 -14.12 27.79 9.10
N LEU A 327 -13.01 28.23 9.68
CA LEU A 327 -12.02 27.32 10.24
C LEU A 327 -12.34 27.07 11.71
N LEU A 328 -12.62 25.82 12.08
CA LEU A 328 -12.80 25.39 13.46
C LEU A 328 -11.45 24.96 14.04
N LEU A 329 -11.07 25.58 15.15
CA LEU A 329 -9.75 25.45 15.76
C LEU A 329 -9.85 24.93 17.19
N SER A 330 -9.00 23.98 17.56
CA SER A 330 -8.84 23.56 18.96
C SER A 330 -7.77 24.44 19.61
N VAL A 331 -8.20 25.36 20.47
CA VAL A 331 -7.36 26.38 21.10
C VAL A 331 -7.36 26.21 22.61
N GLY A 332 -6.17 26.15 23.23
CA GLY A 332 -6.06 26.06 24.69
C GLY A 332 -6.60 24.74 25.27
N LYS A 333 -6.38 23.63 24.56
CA LYS A 333 -6.65 22.24 24.94
C LYS A 333 -8.13 21.83 25.08
N SER A 334 -9.06 22.68 25.50
CA SER A 334 -10.46 22.24 25.73
C SER A 334 -11.55 23.11 25.10
N ARG A 335 -11.17 24.05 24.23
CA ARG A 335 -12.11 24.99 23.60
C ARG A 335 -12.01 24.86 22.09
N LEU A 336 -13.14 24.67 21.43
CA LEU A 336 -13.22 24.82 19.98
C LEU A 336 -13.73 26.23 19.67
N GLN A 337 -12.94 26.98 18.90
CA GLN A 337 -13.25 28.34 18.48
C GLN A 337 -13.33 28.41 16.96
N GLN A 338 -14.20 29.25 16.43
CA GLN A 338 -14.34 29.44 15.00
C GLN A 338 -13.58 30.69 14.57
N LEU A 339 -12.67 30.54 13.61
CA LEU A 339 -12.02 31.63 12.91
C LEU A 339 -12.82 31.97 11.66
N SER A 340 -13.37 33.18 11.64
CA SER A 340 -14.05 33.70 10.45
C SER A 340 -13.03 33.98 9.35
N ILE A 341 -13.19 33.32 8.20
CA ILE A 341 -12.24 33.47 7.08
C ILE A 341 -12.33 34.86 6.45
N SER A 342 -13.53 35.45 6.39
CA SER A 342 -13.75 36.78 5.82
C SER A 342 -13.23 37.92 6.70
N THR A 343 -13.31 37.78 8.03
CA THR A 343 -12.94 38.86 8.97
C THR A 343 -11.63 38.63 9.69
N SER A 344 -11.05 37.42 9.60
CA SER A 344 -9.90 36.96 10.39
C SER A 344 -10.09 37.11 11.91
N LYS A 345 -11.34 37.16 12.39
CA LYS A 345 -11.66 37.24 13.81
C LYS A 345 -11.96 35.86 14.37
N LEU A 346 -11.42 35.60 15.54
CA LEU A 346 -11.68 34.40 16.33
C LEU A 346 -12.91 34.63 17.22
N SER A 347 -13.84 33.69 17.23
CA SER A 347 -15.02 33.74 18.09
C SER A 347 -14.70 33.35 19.53
N ASP A 348 -15.69 33.52 20.42
CA ASP A 348 -15.75 32.79 21.68
C ASP A 348 -15.85 31.26 21.44
N THR A 349 -15.86 30.49 22.53
CA THR A 349 -15.94 29.02 22.46
C THR A 349 -17.28 28.59 21.86
N VAL A 350 -17.22 27.88 20.73
CA VAL A 350 -18.38 27.32 20.03
C VAL A 350 -18.75 25.95 20.60
N TYR A 351 -17.74 25.11 20.85
CA TYR A 351 -17.93 23.80 21.48
C TYR A 351 -17.01 23.63 22.69
N ASN A 352 -17.57 23.13 23.78
CA ASN A 352 -16.84 22.82 25.00
C ASN A 352 -16.67 21.30 25.12
N VAL A 353 -15.41 20.85 25.03
CA VAL A 353 -15.08 19.41 24.97
C VAL A 353 -14.60 18.86 26.31
N LYS A 354 -14.82 19.61 27.41
CA LYS A 354 -14.50 19.16 28.76
C LYS A 354 -15.25 17.86 29.08
N PRO A 355 -14.62 16.94 29.84
CA PRO A 355 -13.35 17.08 30.53
C PRO A 355 -12.11 16.74 29.68
N LEU A 356 -12.21 16.48 28.37
CA LEU A 356 -11.03 16.18 27.56
C LEU A 356 -10.15 17.42 27.35
N ALA A 357 -8.84 17.20 27.27
CA ALA A 357 -8.00 18.06 26.45
C ALA A 357 -8.07 17.50 25.02
N SER A 358 -8.87 18.15 24.17
CA SER A 358 -8.96 17.90 22.74
C SER A 358 -7.59 18.03 22.09
N THR A 359 -7.22 16.98 21.39
CA THR A 359 -6.01 16.91 20.57
C THR A 359 -6.35 17.03 19.08
N ILE A 360 -7.59 16.74 18.66
CA ILE A 360 -7.99 16.66 17.24
C ILE A 360 -9.47 17.01 16.99
N ILE A 361 -9.77 17.44 15.76
CA ILE A 361 -11.11 17.76 15.26
C ILE A 361 -11.28 17.19 13.84
N HIS A 362 -12.46 16.69 13.51
CA HIS A 362 -12.89 16.40 12.14
C HIS A 362 -14.36 16.74 11.97
N ILE A 363 -14.76 17.15 10.75
CA ILE A 363 -16.15 17.41 10.39
C ILE A 363 -16.57 16.35 9.39
N THR A 364 -17.67 15.64 9.66
CA THR A 364 -18.20 14.62 8.76
C THR A 364 -18.91 15.26 7.56
N SER A 365 -19.17 14.47 6.51
CA SER A 365 -20.03 14.88 5.39
C SER A 365 -21.46 15.22 5.81
N SER A 366 -21.90 14.71 6.97
CA SER A 366 -23.18 15.02 7.62
C SER A 366 -23.11 16.17 8.62
N ASN A 367 -22.06 17.00 8.56
CA ASN A 367 -21.86 18.18 9.41
C ASN A 367 -21.72 17.89 10.92
N LYS A 368 -21.45 16.64 11.32
CA LYS A 368 -21.18 16.30 12.72
C LYS A 368 -19.74 16.64 13.08
N VAL A 369 -19.53 17.08 14.31
CA VAL A 369 -18.21 17.40 14.85
C VAL A 369 -17.66 16.20 15.60
N ILE A 370 -16.54 15.66 15.13
CA ILE A 370 -15.84 14.58 15.82
C ILE A 370 -14.61 15.15 16.52
N VAL A 371 -14.47 14.86 17.82
CA VAL A 371 -13.35 15.32 18.64
C VAL A 371 -12.71 14.14 19.34
N GLY A 372 -11.38 14.02 19.22
CA GLY A 372 -10.59 13.11 20.03
C GLY A 372 -9.77 13.87 21.06
N GLY A 373 -9.53 13.25 22.21
CA GLY A 373 -8.70 13.86 23.24
C GLY A 373 -8.37 12.93 24.39
N VAL A 374 -7.44 13.41 25.23
CA VAL A 374 -6.99 12.72 26.44
C VAL A 374 -7.07 13.69 27.60
N ASN A 375 -7.49 13.22 28.77
CA ASN A 375 -7.28 13.89 30.03
C ASN A 375 -6.36 13.01 30.90
N GLU A 376 -5.07 13.32 30.90
CA GLU A 376 -4.05 12.57 31.64
C GLU A 376 -4.34 12.53 33.15
N LYS A 377 -4.86 13.62 33.72
CA LYS A 377 -5.17 13.70 35.16
C LYS A 377 -6.28 12.74 35.57
N LEU A 378 -7.29 12.57 34.69
CA LEU A 378 -8.41 11.66 34.92
C LEU A 378 -8.19 10.27 34.30
N GLY A 379 -7.06 10.05 33.61
CA GLY A 379 -6.81 8.83 32.84
C GLY A 379 -7.79 8.59 31.67
N ARG A 380 -8.58 9.61 31.30
CA ARG A 380 -9.67 9.51 30.34
C ARG A 380 -9.16 9.70 28.91
N ARG A 381 -9.60 8.86 27.97
CA ARG A 381 -9.18 8.90 26.55
C ARG A 381 -10.35 8.50 25.67
N ALA A 382 -10.82 9.41 24.84
CA ALA A 382 -12.08 9.19 24.13
C ALA A 382 -12.14 9.94 22.80
N VAL A 383 -13.08 9.48 21.97
CA VAL A 383 -13.54 10.15 20.76
C VAL A 383 -15.03 10.42 20.92
N PHE A 384 -15.43 11.68 20.79
CA PHE A 384 -16.82 12.15 20.86
C PHE A 384 -17.32 12.52 19.46
N VAL A 385 -18.53 12.09 19.14
CA VAL A 385 -19.30 12.58 18.00
C VAL A 385 -20.37 13.52 18.54
N MET A 386 -20.35 14.76 18.09
CA MET A 386 -21.25 15.83 18.54
C MET A 386 -22.11 16.35 17.39
N ASN A 387 -23.32 16.75 17.73
CA ASN A 387 -24.20 17.48 16.82
C ASN A 387 -23.76 18.96 16.67
N GLU A 388 -24.45 19.72 15.81
CA GLU A 388 -24.16 21.15 15.57
C GLU A 388 -24.36 22.05 16.80
N LYS A 389 -25.10 21.59 17.82
CA LYS A 389 -25.30 22.31 19.09
C LYS A 389 -24.22 22.00 20.13
N GLY A 390 -23.40 20.97 19.88
CA GLY A 390 -22.37 20.50 20.80
C GLY A 390 -22.83 19.41 21.77
N ASP A 391 -24.03 18.86 21.59
CA ASP A 391 -24.46 17.71 22.39
C ASP A 391 -23.73 16.45 21.92
N HIS A 392 -23.33 15.60 22.87
CA HIS A 392 -22.66 14.33 22.58
C HIS A 392 -23.69 13.30 22.10
N GLU A 393 -23.57 12.82 20.86
CA GLU A 393 -24.42 11.77 20.31
C GLU A 393 -23.80 10.39 20.49
N THR A 394 -22.48 10.27 20.35
CA THR A 394 -21.77 9.00 20.52
C THR A 394 -20.44 9.25 21.22
N VAL A 395 -20.10 8.36 22.15
CA VAL A 395 -18.85 8.41 22.91
C VAL A 395 -18.15 7.07 22.77
N TYR A 396 -16.97 7.08 22.17
CA TYR A 396 -16.07 5.93 22.10
C TYR A 396 -15.01 6.09 23.17
N GLU A 397 -14.99 5.18 24.15
CA GLU A 397 -14.08 5.26 25.30
C GLU A 397 -13.61 3.88 25.74
N TYR A 398 -14.55 2.94 25.91
CA TYR A 398 -14.31 1.56 26.32
C TYR A 398 -14.94 0.58 25.33
N ASP A 399 -14.29 -0.57 25.13
CA ASP A 399 -14.82 -1.67 24.33
C ASP A 399 -15.85 -2.53 25.12
N GLN A 400 -16.47 -3.51 24.46
CA GLN A 400 -17.35 -4.52 25.10
C GLN A 400 -16.75 -5.28 26.30
N HIS A 401 -15.43 -5.28 26.47
CA HIS A 401 -14.74 -5.90 27.59
C HIS A 401 -14.32 -4.88 28.66
N ASN A 402 -14.84 -3.66 28.57
CA ASN A 402 -14.56 -2.54 29.45
C ASN A 402 -13.07 -2.14 29.47
N GLN A 403 -12.36 -2.35 28.36
CA GLN A 403 -10.98 -1.91 28.18
C GLN A 403 -10.93 -0.59 27.39
N PRO A 404 -10.01 0.34 27.73
CA PRO A 404 -9.87 1.57 26.98
C PRO A 404 -9.59 1.32 25.49
N ILE A 405 -10.38 1.92 24.60
CA ILE A 405 -10.23 1.76 23.15
C ILE A 405 -8.94 2.41 22.66
N PHE A 406 -8.63 3.59 23.19
CA PHE A 406 -7.53 4.42 22.73
C PHE A 406 -6.38 4.44 23.73
N THR A 407 -5.17 4.73 23.27
CA THR A 407 -4.06 5.15 24.12
C THR A 407 -3.95 6.67 24.12
N TYR A 408 -3.86 7.27 22.92
CA TYR A 408 -3.73 8.70 22.67
C TYR A 408 -4.18 9.02 21.21
N PRO A 409 -5.44 9.41 20.98
CA PRO A 409 -5.93 9.75 19.64
C PRO A 409 -5.22 11.02 19.09
N ARG A 410 -4.59 10.91 17.92
CA ARG A 410 -3.73 11.96 17.30
C ARG A 410 -4.20 12.48 15.94
N SER A 411 -5.01 11.72 15.22
CA SER A 411 -5.61 12.15 13.95
C SER A 411 -6.87 11.37 13.71
N ILE A 412 -7.85 11.97 13.05
CA ILE A 412 -9.16 11.35 12.83
C ILE A 412 -9.74 11.75 11.49
N THR A 413 -10.43 10.81 10.86
CA THR A 413 -11.21 11.03 9.64
C THR A 413 -12.44 10.14 9.65
N SER A 414 -13.41 10.43 8.79
CA SER A 414 -14.61 9.62 8.59
C SER A 414 -14.81 9.32 7.10
N ILE A 415 -15.46 8.21 6.80
CA ILE A 415 -15.86 7.83 5.43
C ILE A 415 -17.36 8.01 5.23
N SER A 416 -17.84 7.93 3.99
CA SER A 416 -19.25 8.16 3.65
C SER A 416 -20.24 7.22 4.34
N THR A 417 -19.83 5.98 4.66
CA THR A 417 -20.65 5.01 5.41
C THR A 417 -20.77 5.36 6.89
N GLY A 418 -20.02 6.35 7.37
CA GLY A 418 -19.97 6.80 8.75
C GLY A 418 -18.88 6.15 9.60
N ASN A 419 -18.13 5.17 9.08
CA ASN A 419 -17.00 4.61 9.85
C ASN A 419 -15.97 5.69 10.16
N ILE A 420 -15.45 5.66 11.39
CA ILE A 420 -14.47 6.60 11.90
C ILE A 420 -13.12 5.89 11.97
N HIS A 421 -12.09 6.50 11.39
CA HIS A 421 -10.73 6.00 11.43
C HIS A 421 -9.87 6.94 12.27
N VAL A 422 -9.20 6.37 13.28
CA VAL A 422 -8.46 7.13 14.29
C VAL A 422 -7.02 6.64 14.33
N VAL A 423 -6.07 7.55 14.12
CA VAL A 423 -4.66 7.30 14.47
C VAL A 423 -4.54 7.40 15.98
N ASP A 424 -4.16 6.29 16.61
CA ASP A 424 -4.02 6.14 18.05
C ASP A 424 -2.57 5.83 18.40
N ARG A 425 -1.88 6.79 19.02
CA ARG A 425 -0.43 6.74 19.24
C ARG A 425 0.03 7.74 20.30
N GLU A 426 0.77 7.27 21.29
CA GLU A 426 1.49 8.15 22.21
C GLU A 426 2.76 8.75 21.56
N PRO A 427 3.14 10.00 21.85
CA PRO A 427 4.39 10.58 21.36
C PRO A 427 5.59 9.64 21.52
N GLY A 428 6.34 9.43 20.43
CA GLY A 428 7.55 8.59 20.44
C GLY A 428 7.30 7.07 20.37
N GLN A 429 6.12 6.59 20.75
CA GLN A 429 5.78 5.16 20.80
C GLN A 429 5.26 4.63 19.45
N GLU A 430 5.13 3.31 19.35
CA GLU A 430 4.39 2.68 18.26
C GLU A 430 2.89 3.00 18.35
N GLY A 431 2.21 2.96 17.21
CA GLY A 431 0.80 3.32 17.11
C GLY A 431 0.04 2.43 16.16
N ARG A 432 -1.25 2.70 16.05
CA ARG A 432 -2.17 1.97 15.18
C ARG A 432 -3.21 2.91 14.59
N VAL A 433 -3.92 2.42 13.57
CA VAL A 433 -5.19 3.00 13.13
C VAL A 433 -6.32 2.13 13.67
N VAL A 434 -7.25 2.71 14.41
CA VAL A 434 -8.46 2.06 14.92
C VAL A 434 -9.63 2.43 14.02
N VAL A 435 -10.44 1.44 13.65
CA VAL A 435 -11.66 1.64 12.86
C VAL A 435 -12.88 1.40 13.73
N LEU A 436 -13.81 2.36 13.75
CA LEU A 436 -15.02 2.34 14.56
C LEU A 436 -16.23 2.41 13.63
N ALA A 437 -17.23 1.57 13.86
CA ALA A 437 -18.52 1.73 13.19
C ALA A 437 -19.43 2.68 13.97
N PRO A 438 -20.37 3.37 13.29
CA PRO A 438 -21.36 4.20 13.94
C PRO A 438 -22.15 3.41 15.00
N GLY A 439 -22.10 3.86 16.26
CA GLY A 439 -22.89 3.27 17.34
C GLY A 439 -22.52 1.83 17.75
N SER A 440 -21.36 1.31 17.33
CA SER A 440 -20.86 -0.02 17.70
C SER A 440 -19.43 0.01 18.25
N ASP A 441 -18.86 -1.16 18.50
CA ASP A 441 -17.46 -1.36 18.88
C ASP A 441 -16.47 -1.21 17.71
N ILE A 442 -15.18 -1.37 18.04
CA ILE A 442 -14.05 -1.45 17.11
C ILE A 442 -14.30 -2.54 16.05
N ILE A 443 -14.22 -2.17 14.78
CA ILE A 443 -14.32 -3.10 13.64
C ILE A 443 -12.98 -3.78 13.39
N ASN A 444 -11.90 -3.00 13.39
CA ASN A 444 -10.57 -3.45 13.01
C ASN A 444 -9.48 -2.53 13.59
N SER A 445 -8.24 -2.99 13.54
CA SER A 445 -7.07 -2.15 13.80
C SER A 445 -5.90 -2.48 12.87
N TYR A 446 -5.24 -1.45 12.36
CA TYR A 446 -4.08 -1.56 11.49
C TYR A 446 -2.81 -1.09 12.21
N ILE A 447 -1.83 -1.99 12.35
CA ILE A 447 -0.56 -1.76 13.07
C ILE A 447 0.63 -1.59 12.11
N GLY A 448 0.36 -1.26 10.84
CA GLY A 448 1.40 -1.24 9.82
C GLY A 448 1.72 -2.62 9.26
N HIS A 449 2.35 -2.66 8.08
CA HIS A 449 2.77 -3.91 7.47
C HIS A 449 4.29 -4.10 7.64
N PRO A 450 4.77 -5.26 8.16
CA PRO A 450 6.17 -5.46 8.50
C PRO A 450 7.16 -5.18 7.35
N LYS A 451 6.79 -5.52 6.11
CA LYS A 451 7.64 -5.24 4.94
C LYS A 451 7.74 -3.76 4.58
N ILE A 452 6.65 -3.01 4.75
CA ILE A 452 6.59 -1.58 4.43
C ILE A 452 7.39 -0.81 5.46
N ASN A 453 7.16 -1.16 6.73
CA ASN A 453 7.83 -0.50 7.85
C ASN A 453 9.26 -0.99 8.06
N LYS A 454 9.78 -1.89 7.21
CA LYS A 454 11.12 -2.48 7.31
C LYS A 454 11.40 -3.07 8.70
N HIS A 455 10.40 -3.76 9.27
CA HIS A 455 10.41 -4.30 10.64
C HIS A 455 10.60 -3.26 11.76
N LYS A 456 10.45 -1.97 11.47
CA LYS A 456 10.39 -0.91 12.48
C LYS A 456 8.96 -0.75 13.02
N SER A 457 8.85 -0.19 14.21
CA SER A 457 7.58 0.21 14.82
C SER A 457 6.79 1.15 13.89
N PHE A 458 5.50 0.88 13.71
CA PHE A 458 4.61 1.74 12.94
C PHE A 458 4.30 3.01 13.74
N LYS A 459 4.60 4.19 13.20
CA LYS A 459 4.36 5.47 13.88
C LYS A 459 3.51 6.39 12.98
N PRO A 460 2.22 6.08 12.79
CA PRO A 460 1.33 6.87 11.96
C PRO A 460 1.19 8.31 12.50
N ASN A 461 1.06 9.27 11.59
CA ASN A 461 0.92 10.69 11.90
C ASN A 461 -0.48 11.21 11.55
N ARG A 462 -0.74 11.53 10.28
CA ARG A 462 -2.01 12.07 9.80
C ARG A 462 -2.80 10.98 9.07
N ILE A 463 -4.12 11.05 9.23
CA ILE A 463 -5.08 10.21 8.51
C ILE A 463 -6.11 11.09 7.80
N VAL A 464 -6.41 10.75 6.55
CA VAL A 464 -7.38 11.46 5.71
C VAL A 464 -8.14 10.48 4.82
N THR A 465 -9.41 10.77 4.59
CA THR A 465 -10.26 10.00 3.67
C THR A 465 -10.09 10.53 2.24
N THR A 466 -10.02 9.63 1.24
CA THR A 466 -10.03 9.99 -0.19
C THR A 466 -11.45 10.14 -0.72
N GLN A 467 -11.62 10.64 -1.94
CA GLN A 467 -12.95 10.78 -2.57
C GLN A 467 -13.67 9.44 -2.79
N LYS A 468 -12.95 8.31 -2.76
CA LYS A 468 -13.50 6.95 -2.93
C LYS A 468 -13.63 6.18 -1.60
N ASP A 469 -13.63 6.87 -0.47
CA ASP A 469 -13.70 6.27 0.88
C ASP A 469 -12.57 5.32 1.25
N ASN A 470 -11.45 5.38 0.53
CA ASN A 470 -10.19 4.83 1.03
C ASN A 470 -9.59 5.80 2.05
N VAL A 471 -8.65 5.31 2.86
CA VAL A 471 -8.06 6.09 3.94
C VAL A 471 -6.54 6.12 3.79
N MET A 472 -5.97 7.30 3.65
CA MET A 472 -4.51 7.49 3.59
C MET A 472 -3.94 7.82 4.95
N VAL A 473 -2.80 7.21 5.28
CA VAL A 473 -2.10 7.37 6.55
C VAL A 473 -0.63 7.69 6.28
N THR A 474 -0.12 8.81 6.79
CA THR A 474 1.30 9.16 6.68
C THR A 474 2.15 8.46 7.75
N GLU A 475 3.33 8.02 7.36
CA GLU A 475 4.40 7.54 8.26
C GLU A 475 5.70 8.25 7.89
N MET A 476 6.16 9.11 8.80
CA MET A 476 7.29 10.03 8.59
C MET A 476 8.67 9.36 8.63
N ASN A 477 8.84 8.33 9.46
CA ASN A 477 10.13 7.66 9.66
C ASN A 477 10.49 6.72 8.52
N THR A 478 9.48 6.10 7.91
CA THR A 478 9.62 5.20 6.76
C THR A 478 9.43 5.94 5.45
N ASN A 479 8.98 7.21 5.48
CA ASN A 479 8.66 8.03 4.30
C ASN A 479 7.60 7.34 3.44
N THR A 480 6.52 6.90 4.09
CA THR A 480 5.47 6.14 3.41
C THR A 480 4.09 6.74 3.62
N ILE A 481 3.22 6.54 2.63
CA ILE A 481 1.78 6.75 2.75
C ILE A 481 1.13 5.38 2.61
N HIS A 482 0.39 4.95 3.61
CA HIS A 482 -0.38 3.71 3.60
C HIS A 482 -1.79 4.03 3.13
N ILE A 483 -2.38 3.18 2.30
CA ILE A 483 -3.75 3.33 1.79
C ILE A 483 -4.54 2.13 2.30
N LEU A 484 -5.57 2.42 3.09
CA LEU A 484 -6.45 1.44 3.70
C LEU A 484 -7.83 1.49 3.04
N ASP A 485 -8.53 0.36 3.04
CA ASP A 485 -9.94 0.30 2.66
C ASP A 485 -10.84 0.83 3.80
N SER A 486 -12.15 0.85 3.55
CA SER A 486 -13.18 1.28 4.50
C SER A 486 -13.25 0.48 5.80
N MET A 487 -12.61 -0.69 5.85
CA MET A 487 -12.53 -1.58 7.00
C MET A 487 -11.14 -1.55 7.65
N GLY A 488 -10.23 -0.67 7.20
CA GLY A 488 -8.88 -0.53 7.74
C GLY A 488 -7.88 -1.59 7.26
N ASN A 489 -8.20 -2.39 6.25
CA ASN A 489 -7.24 -3.33 5.66
C ASN A 489 -6.31 -2.60 4.68
N LEU A 490 -5.05 -3.00 4.63
CA LEU A 490 -4.09 -2.43 3.69
C LEU A 490 -4.47 -2.78 2.25
N VAL A 491 -4.72 -1.75 1.44
CA VAL A 491 -4.96 -1.85 0.00
C VAL A 491 -3.65 -1.65 -0.75
N SER A 492 -2.95 -0.56 -0.47
CA SER A 492 -1.71 -0.20 -1.14
C SER A 492 -0.85 0.71 -0.24
N TRP A 493 0.33 1.06 -0.71
CA TRP A 493 1.22 1.99 -0.04
C TRP A 493 2.14 2.65 -1.06
N TYR A 494 2.71 3.79 -0.67
CA TYR A 494 3.61 4.54 -1.49
C TYR A 494 4.84 4.98 -0.71
N ASN A 495 6.02 4.88 -1.33
CA ASN A 495 7.29 5.35 -0.78
C ASN A 495 7.57 6.76 -1.29
N THR A 496 7.31 7.77 -0.45
CA THR A 496 7.45 9.18 -0.83
C THR A 496 8.91 9.55 -1.12
N LYS A 497 9.87 8.78 -0.58
CA LYS A 497 11.30 8.99 -0.84
C LYS A 497 11.68 8.76 -2.30
N ASP A 498 10.95 7.91 -3.03
CA ASP A 498 11.28 7.57 -4.42
C ASP A 498 11.08 8.75 -5.38
N ILE A 499 10.28 9.74 -4.98
CA ILE A 499 10.10 11.03 -5.69
C ILE A 499 10.74 12.22 -4.95
N GLY A 500 11.52 11.97 -3.89
CA GLY A 500 12.24 13.02 -3.16
C GLY A 500 11.44 13.74 -2.08
N ILE A 501 10.25 13.25 -1.70
CA ILE A 501 9.50 13.78 -0.54
C ILE A 501 9.95 13.05 0.72
N LEU A 502 10.55 13.80 1.64
CA LEU A 502 11.01 13.30 2.93
C LEU A 502 10.10 13.79 4.06
N HIS A 503 9.96 12.95 5.08
CA HIS A 503 9.23 13.23 6.32
C HIS A 503 7.77 13.71 6.11
N PRO A 504 6.93 12.95 5.38
CA PRO A 504 5.52 13.31 5.23
C PRO A 504 4.81 13.27 6.59
N VAL A 505 4.27 14.41 7.02
CA VAL A 505 3.56 14.54 8.30
C VAL A 505 2.06 14.70 8.07
N SER A 506 1.66 15.59 7.17
CA SER A 506 0.26 15.95 6.94
C SER A 506 -0.16 15.81 5.49
N LEU A 507 -1.45 15.61 5.26
CA LEU A 507 -2.08 15.42 3.96
C LEU A 507 -3.39 16.22 3.90
N SER A 508 -3.72 16.75 2.73
CA SER A 508 -5.05 17.27 2.44
C SER A 508 -5.39 17.12 0.96
N PHE A 509 -6.69 17.01 0.66
CA PHE A 509 -7.22 16.96 -0.69
C PHE A 509 -7.84 18.30 -1.07
N THR A 510 -7.61 18.74 -2.30
CA THR A 510 -8.42 19.78 -2.93
C THR A 510 -9.76 19.19 -3.41
N GLN A 511 -10.72 20.06 -3.71
CA GLN A 511 -11.96 19.62 -4.36
C GLN A 511 -11.72 18.98 -5.74
N THR A 512 -10.65 19.40 -6.42
CA THR A 512 -10.24 18.86 -7.72
C THR A 512 -9.48 17.53 -7.63
N GLY A 513 -9.33 16.95 -6.43
CA GLY A 513 -8.68 15.66 -6.21
C GLY A 513 -7.15 15.71 -6.18
N GLN A 514 -6.56 16.91 -6.14
CA GLN A 514 -5.11 17.08 -5.94
C GLN A 514 -4.77 16.92 -4.47
N ILE A 515 -3.54 16.50 -4.18
CA ILE A 515 -3.09 16.24 -2.81
C ILE A 515 -1.99 17.23 -2.46
N TYR A 516 -2.08 17.79 -1.26
CA TYR A 516 -1.00 18.52 -0.63
C TYR A 516 -0.38 17.67 0.47
N ILE A 517 0.94 17.51 0.44
CA ILE A 517 1.73 16.80 1.45
C ILE A 517 2.58 17.83 2.18
N GLY A 518 2.40 17.92 3.50
CA GLY A 518 3.20 18.77 4.38
C GLY A 518 4.28 17.96 5.07
N CYS A 519 5.51 18.47 5.03
CA CYS A 519 6.67 17.81 5.61
C CYS A 519 7.01 18.33 7.02
N GLY A 520 7.47 17.41 7.87
CA GLY A 520 8.04 17.73 9.18
C GLY A 520 9.48 18.23 9.08
N ALA A 521 10.01 18.72 10.21
CA ALA A 521 11.44 18.99 10.36
C ALA A 521 12.23 17.67 10.39
N GLU A 522 13.43 17.66 9.80
CA GLU A 522 14.40 16.59 10.02
C GLU A 522 14.83 16.60 11.50
N GLU A 523 14.95 15.42 12.13
CA GLU A 523 15.44 15.32 13.51
C GLU A 523 16.82 15.99 13.62
N GLY A 524 16.92 17.07 14.40
CA GLY A 524 18.15 17.84 14.62
C GLY A 524 18.30 19.11 13.77
N HIS A 525 17.40 19.36 12.81
CA HIS A 525 17.40 20.60 12.04
C HIS A 525 16.40 21.62 12.61
N THR A 526 16.91 22.77 13.07
CA THR A 526 16.14 23.94 13.53
C THR A 526 15.90 24.98 12.43
N ALA A 527 16.26 24.67 11.18
CA ALA A 527 16.11 25.60 10.07
C ALA A 527 14.63 25.72 9.63
N LYS A 528 14.15 26.96 9.47
CA LYS A 528 12.80 27.32 9.02
C LYS A 528 12.60 27.03 7.52
N GLU A 529 12.63 25.77 7.14
CA GLU A 529 12.61 25.33 5.73
C GLU A 529 11.65 24.15 5.48
N ALA A 530 10.57 24.05 6.24
CA ALA A 530 9.57 23.01 5.98
C ALA A 530 8.98 23.17 4.57
N LYS A 531 8.67 22.05 3.92
CA LYS A 531 8.20 22.01 2.54
C LYS A 531 6.76 21.51 2.44
N ILE A 532 6.07 21.99 1.42
CA ILE A 532 4.76 21.50 1.01
C ILE A 532 4.86 21.05 -0.45
N TYR A 533 4.36 19.86 -0.75
CA TYR A 533 4.34 19.30 -2.09
C TYR A 533 2.91 19.19 -2.58
N LYS A 534 2.63 19.75 -3.75
CA LYS A 534 1.42 19.44 -4.51
C LYS A 534 1.70 18.25 -5.40
N VAL A 535 0.91 17.20 -5.25
CA VAL A 535 1.08 15.94 -5.96
C VAL A 535 -0.24 15.52 -6.60
N THR A 536 -0.13 14.79 -7.71
CA THR A 536 -1.26 14.10 -8.34
C THR A 536 -1.12 12.62 -8.13
N THR A 537 -2.24 11.90 -8.16
CA THR A 537 -2.28 10.44 -8.04
C THR A 537 -3.03 9.85 -9.21
N SER A 538 -2.47 8.83 -9.86
CA SER A 538 -3.25 7.93 -10.70
C SER A 538 -3.95 6.90 -9.80
N GLY A 539 -5.27 7.03 -9.61
CA GLY A 539 -6.11 5.95 -9.06
C GLY A 539 -6.79 6.17 -7.70
N CYS A 540 -6.57 7.27 -6.98
CA CYS A 540 -7.23 7.50 -5.67
C CYS A 540 -8.67 8.00 -5.75
#